data_AF-A0A938UY07-F1
#
_entry.id   AF-A0A938UY07-F1
#
_cell.length_a   1.000
_cell.length_b   1.000
_cell.length_c   1.000
_cell.angle_alpha   90.00
_cell.angle_beta   90.00
_cell.angle_gamma   90.00
#
_symmetry.space_group_name_H-M   'P 1'
#
loop_
_entity.id
_entity.type
_entity.pdbx_description
1 polymer ?
#
loop_
_entity_poly.entity_id
_entity_poly.type
_entity_poly.pdbx_seq_one_letter_code
_entity_poly.pdbx_strand_id
1 'polypeptide(L)'
;YQKAIEVVNQETAFLLHRLPGLENLSFSDGAPFADSETKQWLKEITLKGGGFEEPSSTPASLGIPQDKNPIEKEVEAAQALIKKGKLLEAIEGLQQKFQQSPSQREKLLWRLALTQLLVKNKQVKVALPHLDQILKEIDFYRLEEYDPELAIKSLKAIWIGFSSQSDQLSKEKASEVLQRIAKLDLAEAIRIGKT
;
A
#
# COMPACT_ATOMS: atom_id res chain seq x y z
N TYR A 1 14.74 19.52 -13.27
CA TYR A 1 14.39 18.24 -13.93
C TYR A 1 15.47 17.16 -13.84
N GLN A 2 16.73 17.50 -13.52
CA GLN A 2 17.84 16.53 -13.42
C GLN A 2 17.53 15.26 -12.59
N LYS A 3 17.00 15.44 -11.38
CA LYS A 3 16.67 14.31 -10.48
C LYS A 3 15.62 13.36 -11.06
N ALA A 4 14.63 13.89 -11.79
CA ALA A 4 13.60 13.05 -12.41
C ALA A 4 14.17 12.22 -13.57
N ILE A 5 15.05 12.81 -14.37
CA ILE A 5 15.74 12.12 -15.47
C ILE A 5 16.60 10.98 -14.93
N GLU A 6 17.32 11.23 -13.83
CA GLU A 6 18.17 10.22 -13.19
C GLU A 6 17.36 9.02 -12.67
N VAL A 7 16.24 9.28 -11.99
CA VAL A 7 15.35 8.21 -11.50
C VAL A 7 14.76 7.40 -12.66
N VAL A 8 14.28 8.06 -13.72
CA VAL A 8 13.74 7.35 -14.90
C VAL A 8 14.79 6.46 -15.55
N ASN A 9 16.02 6.94 -15.69
CA ASN A 9 17.12 6.14 -16.24
C ASN A 9 17.43 4.92 -15.37
N GLN A 10 17.47 5.09 -14.05
CA GLN A 10 17.76 3.99 -13.10
C GLN A 10 16.67 2.92 -13.15
N GLU A 11 15.41 3.29 -13.02
CA GLU A 11 14.28 2.34 -13.04
C GLU A 11 14.17 1.60 -14.37
N THR A 12 14.43 2.30 -15.49
CA THR A 12 14.43 1.69 -16.82
C THR A 12 15.57 0.67 -16.97
N ALA A 13 16.76 0.98 -16.45
CA ALA A 13 17.87 0.02 -16.44
C ALA A 13 17.58 -1.21 -15.57
N PHE A 14 16.95 -1.03 -14.40
CA PHE A 14 16.52 -2.15 -13.54
C PHE A 14 15.50 -3.06 -14.23
N LEU A 15 14.56 -2.47 -14.99
CA LEU A 15 13.58 -3.24 -15.74
C LEU A 15 14.24 -4.15 -16.78
N LEU A 16 15.21 -3.62 -17.54
CA LEU A 16 15.95 -4.39 -18.55
C LEU A 16 16.84 -5.48 -17.93
N HIS A 17 17.45 -5.19 -16.77
CA HIS A 17 18.23 -6.20 -16.05
C HIS A 17 17.35 -7.38 -15.62
N ARG A 18 16.12 -7.12 -15.15
CA ARG A 18 15.17 -8.17 -14.75
C ARG A 18 14.61 -8.95 -15.94
N LEU A 19 14.51 -8.33 -17.11
CA LEU A 19 13.90 -8.90 -18.32
C LEU A 19 14.82 -8.67 -19.54
N PRO A 20 15.91 -9.44 -19.66
CA PRO A 20 16.84 -9.27 -20.77
C PRO A 20 16.15 -9.55 -22.11
N GLY A 21 16.32 -8.67 -23.09
CA GLY A 21 15.76 -8.80 -24.44
C GLY A 21 14.37 -8.19 -24.61
N LEU A 22 13.81 -7.54 -23.58
CA LEU A 22 12.54 -6.81 -23.65
C LEU A 22 12.54 -5.77 -24.78
N GLU A 23 13.67 -5.10 -24.99
CA GLU A 23 13.89 -4.09 -26.03
C GLU A 23 13.84 -4.67 -27.47
N ASN A 24 13.80 -5.99 -27.61
CA ASN A 24 13.72 -6.69 -28.91
C ASN A 24 12.33 -7.26 -29.20
N LEU A 25 11.37 -7.09 -28.31
CA LEU A 25 9.98 -7.52 -28.52
C LEU A 25 9.21 -6.53 -29.42
N SER A 26 8.07 -7.00 -29.91
CA SER A 26 7.12 -6.21 -30.70
C SER A 26 5.70 -6.39 -30.15
N PHE A 27 4.88 -5.37 -30.34
CA PHE A 27 3.44 -5.41 -30.08
C PHE A 27 2.73 -6.31 -31.11
N SER A 28 1.47 -6.65 -30.83
CA SER A 28 0.67 -7.53 -31.69
C SER A 28 0.38 -6.98 -33.09
N ASP A 29 0.53 -5.67 -33.27
CA ASP A 29 0.44 -4.97 -34.56
C ASP A 29 1.78 -4.93 -35.31
N GLY A 30 2.84 -5.51 -34.75
CA GLY A 30 4.19 -5.55 -35.33
C GLY A 30 5.06 -4.34 -35.00
N ALA A 31 4.54 -3.32 -34.29
CA ALA A 31 5.36 -2.19 -33.86
C ALA A 31 6.44 -2.67 -32.86
N PRO A 32 7.73 -2.31 -33.03
CA PRO A 32 8.76 -2.70 -32.08
C PRO A 32 8.57 -1.97 -30.74
N PHE A 33 8.95 -2.62 -29.64
CA PHE A 33 8.91 -2.00 -28.30
C PHE A 33 9.87 -0.81 -28.19
N ALA A 34 11.00 -0.88 -28.89
CA ALA A 34 11.99 0.19 -28.95
C ALA A 34 12.51 0.32 -30.38
N ASP A 35 12.53 1.56 -30.89
CA ASP A 35 13.20 1.90 -32.15
C ASP A 35 14.73 1.94 -31.97
N SER A 36 15.46 2.19 -33.06
CA SER A 36 16.93 2.18 -33.02
C SER A 36 17.52 3.23 -32.07
N GLU A 37 16.91 4.41 -32.00
CA GLU A 37 17.37 5.50 -31.13
C GLU A 37 17.14 5.14 -29.66
N THR A 38 15.95 4.63 -29.34
CA THR A 38 15.60 4.16 -28.00
C THR A 38 16.52 3.02 -27.56
N LYS A 39 16.80 2.04 -28.43
CA LYS A 39 17.73 0.94 -28.12
C LYS A 39 19.15 1.44 -27.82
N GLN A 40 19.60 2.50 -28.49
CA GLN A 40 20.91 3.08 -28.23
C GLN A 40 20.92 3.77 -26.86
N TRP A 41 19.90 4.57 -26.55
CA TRP A 41 19.76 5.19 -25.23
C TRP A 41 19.68 4.16 -24.09
N LEU A 42 18.94 3.05 -24.29
CA LEU A 42 18.86 1.96 -23.32
C LEU A 42 20.23 1.31 -23.01
N LYS A 43 21.09 1.16 -24.02
CA LYS A 43 22.46 0.69 -23.82
C LYS A 43 23.28 1.68 -23.00
N GLU A 44 23.12 2.98 -23.24
CA GLU A 44 23.85 4.01 -22.50
C GLU A 44 23.49 4.07 -21.02
N ILE A 45 22.21 3.97 -20.68
CA ILE A 45 21.76 4.00 -19.27
C ILE A 45 22.16 2.72 -18.53
N THR A 46 22.19 1.58 -19.22
CA THR A 46 22.61 0.29 -18.65
C THR A 46 24.12 0.26 -18.38
N LEU A 47 24.93 0.87 -19.27
CA LEU A 47 26.39 0.98 -19.10
C LEU A 47 26.78 1.96 -17.97
N LYS A 48 26.04 3.05 -17.81
CA LYS A 48 26.27 4.06 -16.76
C LYS A 48 25.81 3.59 -15.37
N GLY A 49 24.91 2.61 -15.29
CA GLY A 49 24.41 2.02 -14.05
C GLY A 49 25.34 0.98 -13.40
N GLY A 50 26.62 0.90 -13.79
CA GLY A 50 27.60 -0.13 -13.40
C GLY A 50 28.05 -0.17 -11.93
N GLY A 51 27.15 0.11 -10.99
CA GLY A 51 27.30 -0.14 -9.56
C GLY A 51 26.22 -1.11 -9.08
N PHE A 52 26.16 -2.30 -9.69
CA PHE A 52 25.27 -3.37 -9.24
C PHE A 52 25.97 -4.11 -8.09
N GLU A 53 25.70 -3.72 -6.84
CA GLU A 53 25.90 -4.63 -5.71
C GLU A 53 24.88 -5.77 -5.85
N GLU A 54 25.38 -6.99 -6.06
CA GLU A 54 24.60 -8.22 -6.09
C GLU A 54 23.87 -8.47 -4.76
N PRO A 55 22.59 -8.84 -4.78
CA PRO A 55 22.09 -9.90 -3.92
C PRO A 55 22.16 -11.20 -4.70
N SER A 56 23.06 -12.07 -4.27
CA SER A 56 23.26 -13.43 -4.76
C SER A 56 21.94 -14.19 -4.88
N SER A 57 21.62 -14.59 -6.11
CA SER A 57 20.45 -15.39 -6.44
C SER A 57 20.80 -16.88 -6.31
N THR A 58 20.26 -17.55 -5.30
CA THR A 58 20.08 -19.01 -5.31
C THR A 58 18.61 -19.32 -5.65
N PRO A 59 18.33 -20.32 -6.49
CA PRO A 59 16.96 -20.67 -6.85
C PRO A 59 16.38 -21.58 -5.77
N ALA A 60 15.72 -21.01 -4.77
CA ALA A 60 14.99 -21.77 -3.76
C ALA A 60 13.71 -21.04 -3.35
N SER A 61 12.59 -21.50 -3.90
CA SER A 61 11.21 -21.18 -3.50
C SER A 61 10.80 -19.71 -3.60
N LEU A 62 9.60 -19.46 -4.11
CA LEU A 62 8.94 -18.16 -4.16
C LEU A 62 8.53 -17.66 -2.76
N GLY A 63 9.47 -17.62 -1.82
CA GLY A 63 9.41 -16.75 -0.67
C GLY A 63 10.03 -15.42 -1.08
N ILE A 64 9.22 -14.51 -1.63
CA ILE A 64 9.57 -13.09 -1.70
C ILE A 64 10.11 -12.74 -0.30
N PRO A 65 11.37 -12.31 -0.14
CA PRO A 65 11.78 -11.69 1.11
C PRO A 65 10.81 -10.53 1.26
N GLN A 66 9.89 -10.62 2.22
CA GLN A 66 9.03 -9.51 2.57
C GLN A 66 9.93 -8.43 3.13
N ASP A 67 10.53 -7.65 2.23
CA ASP A 67 10.99 -6.32 2.56
C ASP A 67 9.72 -5.60 2.99
N LYS A 68 9.51 -5.56 4.31
CA LYS A 68 8.30 -5.01 4.92
C LYS A 68 8.01 -3.68 4.25
N ASN A 69 6.76 -3.48 3.84
CA ASN A 69 6.34 -2.24 3.19
C ASN A 69 6.89 -1.06 4.00
N PRO A 70 7.37 0.04 3.38
CA PRO A 70 7.96 1.17 4.11
C PRO A 70 7.03 1.69 5.21
N ILE A 71 5.71 1.62 4.98
CA ILE A 71 4.66 1.92 5.95
C ILE A 71 4.68 0.97 7.15
N GLU A 72 4.87 -0.34 6.94
CA GLU A 72 4.92 -1.33 8.02
C GLU A 72 6.13 -1.11 8.93
N LYS A 73 7.31 -0.79 8.36
CA LYS A 73 8.51 -0.46 9.14
C LYS A 73 8.26 0.75 10.05
N GLU A 74 7.63 1.79 9.52
CA GLU A 74 7.29 3.01 10.28
C GLU A 74 6.20 2.76 11.33
N VAL A 75 5.21 1.91 11.03
CA VAL A 75 4.18 1.50 12.01
C VAL A 75 4.80 0.67 13.14
N GLU A 76 5.78 -0.18 12.86
CA GLU A 76 6.52 -0.92 13.89
C GLU A 76 7.32 0.02 14.79
N ALA A 77 7.99 1.02 14.22
CA ALA A 77 8.69 2.06 14.99
C ALA A 77 7.71 2.85 15.88
N ALA A 78 6.56 3.25 15.34
CA ALA A 78 5.49 3.92 16.09
C ALA A 78 4.97 3.04 17.25
N GLN A 79 4.77 1.74 17.01
CA GLN A 79 4.36 0.80 18.07
C GLN A 79 5.42 0.67 19.17
N ALA A 80 6.71 0.71 18.82
CA ALA A 80 7.78 0.70 19.80
C ALA A 80 7.80 1.96 20.67
N LEU A 81 7.49 3.14 20.11
CA LEU A 81 7.33 4.39 20.87
C LEU A 81 6.13 4.32 21.82
N ILE A 82 5.01 3.76 21.36
CA ILE A 82 3.79 3.58 22.16
C ILE A 82 4.08 2.68 23.37
N LYS A 83 4.83 1.60 23.21
CA LYS A 83 5.26 0.73 24.33
C LYS A 83 6.09 1.47 25.38
N LYS A 84 6.75 2.56 25.00
CA LYS A 84 7.51 3.46 25.89
C LYS A 84 6.65 4.60 26.47
N GLY A 85 5.33 4.57 26.27
CA GLY A 85 4.39 5.60 26.74
C GLY A 85 4.31 6.85 25.85
N LYS A 86 4.98 6.85 24.69
CA LYS A 86 5.09 8.01 23.79
C LYS A 86 4.05 7.93 22.66
N LEU A 87 2.77 7.91 23.02
CA LEU A 87 1.67 7.77 22.04
C LEU A 87 1.56 8.99 21.10
N LEU A 88 1.65 10.20 21.63
CA LEU A 88 1.54 11.43 20.83
C LEU A 88 2.68 11.54 19.81
N GLU A 89 3.92 11.33 20.23
CA GLU A 89 5.12 11.34 19.37
C GLU A 89 4.99 10.31 18.22
N ALA A 90 4.45 9.12 18.51
CA ALA A 90 4.21 8.09 17.51
C ALA A 90 3.16 8.51 16.46
N ILE A 91 2.07 9.14 16.91
CA ILE A 91 0.99 9.60 16.03
C ILE A 91 1.47 10.78 15.18
N GLU A 92 2.17 11.75 15.78
CA GLU A 92 2.73 12.92 15.08
C GLU A 92 3.70 12.49 13.98
N GLY A 93 4.60 11.54 14.27
CA GLY A 93 5.52 11.00 13.28
C GLY A 93 4.82 10.39 12.07
N LEU A 94 3.79 9.57 12.30
CA LEU A 94 2.99 8.97 11.22
C LEU A 94 2.12 10.01 10.49
N GLN A 95 1.63 11.03 11.19
CA GLN A 95 0.85 12.11 10.59
C GLN A 95 1.70 12.97 9.64
N GLN A 96 2.97 13.20 9.96
CA GLN A 96 3.91 13.87 9.05
C GLN A 96 4.09 13.07 7.75
N LYS A 97 4.24 11.75 7.83
CA LYS A 97 4.34 10.88 6.64
C LYS A 97 3.06 10.94 5.81
N PHE A 98 1.89 10.90 6.44
CA PHE A 98 0.60 11.08 5.78
C PHE A 98 0.52 12.43 5.02
N GLN A 99 0.99 13.52 5.62
CA GLN A 99 0.98 14.84 4.98
C GLN A 99 1.97 14.97 3.81
N GLN A 100 3.14 14.33 3.92
CA GLN A 100 4.19 14.35 2.91
C GLN A 100 3.95 13.37 1.75
N SER A 101 2.92 12.52 1.85
CA SER A 101 2.63 11.49 0.85
C SER A 101 2.21 12.11 -0.50
N PRO A 102 2.91 11.79 -1.60
CA PRO A 102 2.61 12.36 -2.92
C PRO A 102 1.35 11.77 -3.57
N SER A 103 1.03 10.49 -3.32
CA SER A 103 -0.07 9.81 -4.01
C SER A 103 -1.31 9.61 -3.11
N GLN A 104 -2.49 9.54 -3.72
CA GLN A 104 -3.74 9.27 -2.98
C GLN A 104 -3.79 7.84 -2.43
N ARG A 105 -3.23 6.86 -3.16
CA ARG A 105 -3.09 5.49 -2.67
C ARG A 105 -2.25 5.45 -1.40
N GLU A 106 -1.12 6.16 -1.38
CA GLU A 106 -0.26 6.21 -0.21
C GLU A 106 -0.92 6.94 0.96
N LYS A 107 -1.62 8.05 0.71
CA LYS A 107 -2.44 8.73 1.74
C LYS A 107 -3.48 7.80 2.36
N LEU A 108 -4.18 7.01 1.55
CA LEU A 108 -5.15 6.02 2.03
C LEU A 108 -4.46 4.97 2.93
N LEU A 109 -3.30 4.45 2.52
CA LEU A 109 -2.54 3.47 3.30
C LEU A 109 -2.06 4.04 4.64
N TRP A 110 -1.54 5.27 4.66
CA TRP A 110 -1.16 5.94 5.90
C TRP A 110 -2.36 6.24 6.79
N ARG A 111 -3.48 6.69 6.23
CA ARG A 111 -4.74 6.91 6.97
C ARG A 111 -5.20 5.61 7.61
N LEU A 112 -5.19 4.50 6.87
CA LEU A 112 -5.53 3.18 7.38
C LEU A 112 -4.60 2.76 8.53
N ALA A 113 -3.28 2.92 8.35
CA ALA A 113 -2.28 2.59 9.36
C ALA A 113 -2.46 3.39 10.66
N LEU A 114 -2.61 4.72 10.55
CA LEU A 114 -2.91 5.61 11.67
C LEU A 114 -4.18 5.18 12.41
N THR A 115 -5.24 4.88 11.66
CA THR A 115 -6.54 4.55 12.24
C THR A 115 -6.51 3.21 12.96
N GLN A 116 -5.86 2.20 12.39
CA GLN A 116 -5.62 0.92 13.05
C GLN A 116 -4.80 1.08 14.34
N LEU A 117 -3.81 1.97 14.34
CA LEU A 117 -3.00 2.26 15.52
C LEU A 117 -3.84 2.93 16.63
N LEU A 118 -4.68 3.90 16.28
CA LEU A 118 -5.59 4.57 17.22
C LEU A 118 -6.59 3.59 17.83
N VAL A 119 -7.20 2.72 17.01
CA VAL A 119 -8.14 1.70 17.47
C VAL A 119 -7.46 0.73 18.44
N LYS A 120 -6.26 0.23 18.10
CA LYS A 120 -5.47 -0.65 18.99
C LYS A 120 -5.13 -0.01 20.34
N ASN A 121 -4.97 1.31 20.38
CA ASN A 121 -4.65 2.07 21.59
C ASN A 121 -5.87 2.67 22.28
N LYS A 122 -7.07 2.13 22.04
CA LYS A 122 -8.35 2.55 22.66
C LYS A 122 -8.76 4.01 22.36
N GLN A 123 -8.16 4.63 21.34
CA GLN A 123 -8.49 5.99 20.88
C GLN A 123 -9.54 5.95 19.75
N VAL A 124 -10.57 5.10 19.89
CA VAL A 124 -11.52 4.83 18.80
C VAL A 124 -12.33 6.07 18.40
N LYS A 125 -12.70 6.92 19.37
CA LYS A 125 -13.45 8.17 19.10
C LYS A 125 -12.71 9.11 18.14
N VAL A 126 -11.38 9.18 18.26
CA VAL A 126 -10.53 10.00 17.37
C VAL A 126 -10.40 9.36 16.00
N ALA A 127 -10.48 8.02 15.93
CA ALA A 127 -10.41 7.26 14.68
C ALA A 127 -11.68 7.34 13.82
N LEU A 128 -12.87 7.55 14.40
CA LEU A 128 -14.15 7.49 13.67
C LEU A 128 -14.22 8.39 12.42
N PRO A 129 -13.84 9.69 12.48
CA PRO A 129 -13.86 10.54 11.29
C PRO A 129 -12.91 10.06 10.19
N HIS A 130 -11.80 9.42 10.56
CA HIS A 130 -10.87 8.83 9.60
C HIS A 130 -11.43 7.56 8.97
N LEU A 131 -12.13 6.70 9.73
CA LEU A 131 -12.82 5.53 9.20
C LEU A 131 -13.93 5.91 8.20
N ASP A 132 -14.72 6.93 8.52
CA ASP A 132 -15.73 7.46 7.60
C ASP A 132 -15.09 7.97 6.30
N GLN A 133 -13.93 8.63 6.40
CA GLN A 133 -13.21 9.11 5.23
C GLN A 133 -12.60 7.97 4.41
N ILE A 134 -12.10 6.90 5.04
CA ILE A 134 -11.64 5.68 4.34
C ILE A 134 -12.81 5.07 3.57
N LEU A 135 -13.99 4.97 4.18
CA LEU A 135 -15.18 4.42 3.52
C LEU A 135 -15.55 5.21 2.26
N LYS A 136 -15.56 6.55 2.34
CA LYS A 136 -15.77 7.43 1.19
C LYS A 136 -14.71 7.25 0.10
N GLU A 137 -13.45 7.06 0.48
CA GLU A 137 -12.35 6.83 -0.46
C GLU A 137 -12.50 5.46 -1.16
N ILE A 138 -12.94 4.41 -0.45
CA ILE A 138 -13.26 3.10 -1.05
C ILE A 138 -14.32 3.27 -2.14
N ASP A 139 -15.39 4.01 -1.85
CA ASP A 139 -16.48 4.22 -2.80
C ASP A 139 -16.04 5.07 -4.00
N PHE A 140 -15.36 6.18 -3.74
CA PHE A 140 -14.90 7.11 -4.78
C PHE A 140 -13.94 6.46 -5.79
N TYR A 141 -12.99 5.65 -5.29
CA TYR A 141 -12.03 4.96 -6.14
C TYR A 141 -12.50 3.57 -6.60
N ARG A 142 -13.72 3.15 -6.24
CA ARG A 142 -14.27 1.80 -6.50
C ARG A 142 -13.29 0.71 -6.12
N LEU A 143 -12.71 0.83 -4.93
CA LEU A 143 -11.59 -0.01 -4.49
C LEU A 143 -11.97 -1.48 -4.40
N GLU A 144 -13.25 -1.78 -4.15
CA GLU A 144 -13.80 -3.14 -4.16
C GLU A 144 -13.63 -3.86 -5.50
N GLU A 145 -13.58 -3.12 -6.62
CA GLU A 145 -13.38 -3.68 -7.96
C GLU A 145 -11.92 -3.61 -8.40
N TYR A 146 -11.22 -2.53 -8.03
CA TYR A 146 -9.85 -2.26 -8.49
C TYR A 146 -8.76 -2.94 -7.65
N ASP A 147 -8.93 -3.00 -6.32
CA ASP A 147 -7.98 -3.60 -5.38
C ASP A 147 -8.75 -4.23 -4.20
N PRO A 148 -9.37 -5.41 -4.42
CA PRO A 148 -10.26 -6.04 -3.44
C PRO A 148 -9.54 -6.43 -2.15
N GLU A 149 -8.24 -6.73 -2.20
CA GLU A 149 -7.44 -7.05 -1.01
C GLU A 149 -7.31 -5.83 -0.09
N LEU A 150 -6.99 -4.66 -0.66
CA LEU A 150 -6.92 -3.43 0.11
C LEU A 150 -8.32 -2.99 0.60
N ALA A 151 -9.36 -3.19 -0.20
CA ALA A 151 -10.73 -2.93 0.20
C ALA A 151 -11.13 -3.77 1.42
N ILE A 152 -10.92 -5.09 1.39
CA ILE A 152 -11.20 -5.98 2.53
C ILE A 152 -10.40 -5.55 3.77
N LYS A 153 -9.10 -5.27 3.63
CA LYS A 153 -8.26 -4.80 4.76
C LYS A 153 -8.81 -3.50 5.38
N SER A 154 -9.28 -2.58 4.55
CA SER A 154 -9.83 -1.30 4.97
C SER A 154 -11.21 -1.45 5.62
N LEU A 155 -12.12 -2.20 4.99
CA LEU A 155 -13.45 -2.51 5.52
C LEU A 155 -13.36 -3.24 6.87
N LYS A 156 -12.40 -4.15 7.05
CA LYS A 156 -12.13 -4.80 8.35
C LYS A 156 -11.78 -3.77 9.43
N ALA A 157 -10.91 -2.81 9.14
CA ALA A 157 -10.55 -1.77 10.10
C ALA A 157 -11.75 -0.87 10.46
N ILE A 158 -12.57 -0.55 9.46
CA ILE A 158 -13.83 0.19 9.63
C ILE A 158 -14.80 -0.58 10.52
N TRP A 159 -15.00 -1.87 10.23
CA TRP A 159 -15.88 -2.73 11.01
C TRP A 159 -15.45 -2.77 12.48
N ILE A 160 -14.17 -3.03 12.77
CA ILE A 160 -13.64 -3.07 14.16
C ILE A 160 -13.88 -1.74 14.88
N GLY A 161 -13.65 -0.61 14.21
CA GLY A 161 -13.83 0.71 14.82
C GLY A 161 -15.27 1.01 15.17
N PHE A 162 -16.21 0.75 14.26
CA PHE A 162 -17.64 0.99 14.48
C PHE A 162 -18.29 -0.04 15.39
N SER A 163 -17.92 -1.33 15.31
CA SER A 163 -18.46 -2.39 16.17
C SER A 163 -18.06 -2.21 17.64
N SER A 164 -16.97 -1.49 17.90
CA SER A 164 -16.54 -1.12 19.25
C SER A 164 -17.38 0.00 19.88
N GLN A 165 -18.27 0.65 19.12
CA GLN A 165 -19.13 1.71 19.65
C GLN A 165 -20.49 1.15 20.12
N SER A 166 -21.08 1.82 21.11
CA SER A 166 -22.38 1.42 21.69
C SER A 166 -23.58 2.07 20.99
N ASP A 167 -23.36 3.12 20.19
CA ASP A 167 -24.43 3.87 19.54
C ASP A 167 -25.04 3.12 18.35
N GLN A 168 -26.32 3.38 18.12
CA GLN A 168 -27.10 2.68 17.10
C GLN A 168 -26.59 2.94 15.68
N LEU A 169 -26.17 4.17 15.39
CA LEU A 169 -25.69 4.58 14.07
C LEU A 169 -24.40 3.85 13.70
N SER A 170 -23.46 3.72 14.64
CA SER A 170 -22.24 2.94 14.44
C SER A 170 -22.53 1.45 14.22
N LYS A 171 -23.52 0.88 14.92
CA LYS A 171 -23.92 -0.53 14.70
C LYS A 171 -24.51 -0.76 13.32
N GLU A 172 -25.32 0.17 12.83
CA GLU A 172 -25.87 0.12 11.47
C GLU A 172 -24.75 0.20 10.42
N LYS A 173 -23.81 1.14 10.58
CA LYS A 173 -22.61 1.22 9.72
C LYS A 173 -21.77 -0.05 9.77
N ALA A 174 -21.55 -0.63 10.95
CA ALA A 174 -20.82 -1.88 11.08
C ALA A 174 -21.53 -3.04 10.35
N SER A 175 -22.86 -3.11 10.42
CA SER A 175 -23.65 -4.09 9.68
C SER A 175 -23.52 -3.92 8.17
N GLU A 176 -23.62 -2.69 7.66
CA GLU A 176 -23.44 -2.38 6.24
C GLU A 176 -22.05 -2.79 5.75
N VAL A 177 -21.01 -2.43 6.50
CA VAL A 177 -19.62 -2.80 6.19
C VAL A 177 -19.43 -4.31 6.18
N LEU A 178 -20.04 -5.04 7.12
CA LEU A 178 -19.99 -6.50 7.13
C LEU A 178 -20.65 -7.12 5.89
N GLN A 179 -21.79 -6.57 5.44
CA GLN A 179 -22.44 -7.00 4.19
C GLN A 179 -21.55 -6.77 2.98
N ARG A 180 -20.81 -5.64 2.93
CA ARG A 180 -19.84 -5.37 1.86
C ARG A 180 -18.69 -6.37 1.87
N ILE A 181 -18.14 -6.68 3.05
CA ILE A 181 -17.12 -7.73 3.20
C ILE A 181 -17.67 -9.06 2.71
N ALA A 182 -18.90 -9.44 3.06
CA ALA A 182 -19.51 -10.71 2.63
C ALA A 182 -19.69 -10.83 1.12
N LYS A 183 -19.87 -9.71 0.39
CA LYS A 183 -19.92 -9.70 -1.08
C LYS A 183 -18.55 -9.96 -1.71
N LEU A 184 -17.48 -9.52 -1.07
CA LEU A 184 -16.10 -9.69 -1.56
C LEU A 184 -15.49 -11.02 -1.14
N ASP A 185 -15.69 -11.41 0.13
CA ASP A 185 -15.14 -12.62 0.73
C ASP A 185 -16.07 -13.14 1.83
N LEU A 186 -16.84 -14.17 1.47
CA LEU A 186 -17.75 -14.89 2.38
C LEU A 186 -17.01 -15.54 3.55
N ALA A 187 -15.81 -16.08 3.32
CA ALA A 187 -15.05 -16.77 4.36
C ALA A 187 -14.59 -15.77 5.42
N GLU A 188 -14.15 -14.59 5.01
CA GLU A 188 -13.76 -13.54 5.94
C GLU A 188 -14.95 -12.93 6.69
N ALA A 189 -16.10 -12.74 6.04
CA ALA A 189 -17.30 -12.30 6.74
C ALA A 189 -17.72 -13.28 7.85
N ILE A 190 -17.64 -14.59 7.60
CA ILE A 190 -17.93 -15.63 8.62
C ILE A 190 -16.92 -15.60 9.76
N ARG A 191 -15.62 -15.39 9.47
CA ARG A 191 -14.59 -15.28 10.52
C ARG A 191 -14.85 -14.10 11.43
N ILE A 192 -15.18 -12.94 10.85
CA ILE A 192 -15.47 -11.72 11.60
C ILE A 192 -16.74 -11.88 12.43
N GLY A 193 -17.81 -12.44 11.87
CA GLY A 193 -19.09 -12.62 12.58
C GLY A 193 -19.07 -13.61 13.74
N LYS A 194 -18.01 -14.42 13.88
CA LYS A 194 -17.81 -15.35 15.01
C LYS A 194 -17.05 -14.73 16.18
N THR A 195 -16.40 -13.59 15.97
CA THR A 195 -15.60 -12.85 16.98
C THR A 195 -16.46 -11.86 17.73
#